data_AF-A0A380DKK3-F1
#
_entry.id   AF-A0A380DKK3-F1
#
_cell.length_a   1.000
_cell.length_b   1.000
_cell.length_c   1.000
_cell.angle_alpha   90.00
_cell.angle_beta   90.00
_cell.angle_gamma   90.00
#
_symmetry.space_group_name_H-M   'P 1'
#
loop_
_entity.id
_entity.type
_entity.pdbx_description
1 polymer ?
#
loop_
_entity_poly.entity_id
_entity_poly.type
_entity_poly.pdbx_seq_one_letter_code
_entity_poly.pdbx_strand_id
1 'polypeptide(L)'
;MNLDHVQQFENASTGSYTALISKEGDMTYGLADMEVFDYITPEFLIKRSHLLKKAKCIIVDLNLGKEALNFLCAYTTKHQIKLVITTVSSPKMKNMPDSLHAIDWIITNKDETEHT
;
A
#
# COMPACT_ATOMS: atom_id res chain seq x y z
N MET A 1 -15.11 -6.91 -10.45
CA MET A 1 -14.13 -6.87 -9.34
C MET A 1 -14.55 -7.94 -8.34
N ASN A 2 -13.66 -8.87 -7.97
CA ASN A 2 -13.94 -9.88 -6.94
C ASN A 2 -13.53 -9.31 -5.58
N LEU A 3 -14.41 -9.40 -4.57
CA LEU A 3 -14.21 -8.86 -3.22
C LEU A 3 -14.24 -9.94 -2.13
N ASP A 4 -14.19 -11.22 -2.49
CA ASP A 4 -14.35 -12.37 -1.58
C ASP A 4 -13.25 -12.44 -0.50
N HIS A 5 -12.15 -11.73 -0.70
CA HIS A 5 -11.00 -11.70 0.21
C HIS A 5 -10.83 -10.36 0.97
N VAL A 6 -11.80 -9.45 0.87
CA VAL A 6 -11.81 -8.20 1.64
C VAL A 6 -12.10 -8.49 3.10
N GLN A 7 -11.24 -8.00 4.01
CA GLN A 7 -11.50 -8.06 5.45
C GLN A 7 -12.31 -6.85 5.89
N GLN A 8 -13.39 -7.08 6.62
CA GLN A 8 -14.07 -6.06 7.41
C GLN A 8 -13.53 -6.07 8.85
N PHE A 9 -13.36 -4.89 9.43
CA PHE A 9 -12.92 -4.72 10.81
C PHE A 9 -14.04 -4.04 11.59
N GLU A 10 -14.58 -4.69 12.62
CA GLU A 10 -15.76 -4.17 13.36
C GLU A 10 -15.48 -2.88 14.14
N ASN A 11 -14.23 -2.67 14.55
CA ASN A 11 -13.82 -1.54 15.39
C ASN A 11 -12.90 -0.55 14.65
N ALA A 12 -12.99 -0.49 13.32
CA ALA A 12 -12.24 0.46 12.51
C ALA A 12 -13.12 1.09 11.42
N SER A 13 -12.94 2.40 11.20
CA SER A 13 -13.60 3.12 10.11
C SER A 13 -13.02 2.69 8.76
N THR A 14 -13.85 2.70 7.71
CA THR A 14 -13.29 2.58 6.34
C THR A 14 -12.46 3.83 6.03
N GLY A 15 -11.31 3.63 5.38
CA GLY A 15 -10.42 4.74 5.03
C GLY A 15 -11.16 5.80 4.21
N SER A 16 -10.96 7.07 4.57
CA SER A 16 -11.65 8.19 3.96
C SER A 16 -10.70 9.35 3.69
N TYR A 17 -10.98 10.09 2.62
CA TYR A 17 -10.20 11.25 2.23
C TYR A 17 -11.14 12.41 1.89
N THR A 18 -10.89 13.55 2.51
CA THR A 18 -11.64 14.78 2.27
C THR A 18 -10.69 15.85 1.76
N ALA A 19 -10.92 16.33 0.54
CA ALA A 19 -10.19 17.46 -0.02
C ALA A 19 -11.03 18.73 0.08
N LEU A 20 -10.41 19.81 0.55
CA LEU A 20 -10.95 21.16 0.42
C LEU A 20 -10.38 21.78 -0.85
N ILE A 21 -11.25 22.06 -1.81
CA ILE A 21 -10.91 22.64 -3.10
C ILE A 21 -11.30 24.12 -3.10
N SER A 22 -10.40 24.99 -3.55
CA SER A 22 -10.62 26.42 -3.67
C SER A 22 -11.57 26.73 -4.84
N LYS A 23 -11.98 28.00 -4.98
CA LYS A 23 -12.83 28.42 -6.10
C LYS A 23 -12.10 28.35 -7.45
N GLU A 24 -10.78 28.43 -7.42
CA GLU A 24 -9.88 28.35 -8.57
C GLU A 24 -9.65 26.90 -9.03
N GLY A 25 -10.08 25.92 -8.24
CA GLY A 25 -9.93 24.49 -8.52
C GLY A 25 -8.71 23.85 -7.87
N ASP A 26 -7.91 24.63 -7.13
CA ASP A 26 -6.72 24.13 -6.45
C ASP A 26 -7.08 23.46 -5.11
N MET A 27 -6.38 22.38 -4.78
CA MET A 27 -6.52 21.74 -3.48
C MET A 27 -5.84 22.59 -2.41
N THR A 28 -6.61 23.08 -1.45
CA THR A 28 -6.09 23.90 -0.33
C THR A 28 -5.69 23.02 0.86
N TYR A 29 -6.49 22.01 1.18
CA TYR A 29 -6.23 21.05 2.25
C TYR A 29 -6.70 19.65 1.88
N GLY A 30 -6.02 18.64 2.42
CA GLY A 30 -6.44 17.24 2.37
C GLY A 30 -6.43 16.65 3.77
N LEU A 31 -7.54 16.04 4.18
CA LEU A 31 -7.67 15.27 5.41
C LEU A 31 -7.79 13.80 5.05
N ALA A 32 -6.85 12.99 5.52
CA ALA A 32 -6.81 11.55 5.27
C ALA A 32 -6.97 10.79 6.59
N ASP A 33 -8.04 10.03 6.72
CA ASP A 33 -8.22 9.02 7.77
C ASP A 33 -7.98 7.65 7.13
N MET A 34 -6.82 7.06 7.40
CA MET A 34 -6.33 5.85 6.73
C MET A 34 -5.86 4.79 7.74
N GLU A 35 -6.23 4.90 9.01
CA GLU A 35 -5.75 4.03 10.10
C GLU A 35 -6.16 2.56 9.90
N VAL A 36 -7.25 2.29 9.16
CA VAL A 36 -7.70 0.92 8.88
C VAL A 36 -6.65 0.06 8.16
N PHE A 37 -5.74 0.69 7.40
CA PHE A 37 -4.68 -0.03 6.71
C PHE A 37 -3.59 -0.54 7.65
N ASP A 38 -3.47 0.03 8.86
CA ASP A 38 -2.51 -0.43 9.88
C ASP A 38 -2.87 -1.83 10.42
N TYR A 39 -4.12 -2.26 10.24
CA TYR A 39 -4.56 -3.62 10.58
C TYR A 39 -4.09 -4.68 9.58
N ILE A 40 -3.54 -4.27 8.42
CA ILE A 40 -2.94 -5.17 7.44
C ILE A 40 -1.48 -5.43 7.84
N THR A 41 -1.29 -6.25 8.88
CA THR A 41 0.03 -6.61 9.42
C THR A 41 0.69 -7.77 8.65
N PRO A 42 1.99 -8.07 8.88
CA PRO A 42 2.59 -9.31 8.39
C PRO A 42 1.79 -10.57 8.74
N GLU A 43 1.28 -10.68 9.97
CA GLU A 43 0.48 -11.83 10.45
C GLU A 43 -0.84 -11.95 9.69
N PHE A 44 -1.46 -10.80 9.38
CA PHE A 44 -2.66 -10.75 8.55
C PHE A 44 -2.40 -11.33 7.15
N LEU A 45 -1.23 -11.00 6.56
CA LEU A 45 -0.82 -11.48 5.24
C LEU A 45 -0.38 -12.95 5.26
N ILE A 46 0.29 -13.41 6.33
CA ILE A 46 0.69 -14.82 6.51
C ILE A 46 -0.52 -15.76 6.48
N LYS A 47 -1.62 -15.38 7.16
CA LYS A 47 -2.89 -16.13 7.14
C LYS A 47 -3.48 -16.27 5.73
N ARG A 48 -3.10 -15.36 4.82
CA ARG A 48 -3.52 -15.31 3.41
C ARG A 48 -2.45 -15.76 2.43
N SER A 49 -1.33 -16.32 2.92
CA SER A 49 -0.22 -16.78 2.08
C SER A 49 -0.65 -17.72 0.94
N HIS A 50 -1.63 -18.60 1.18
CA HIS A 50 -2.17 -19.49 0.14
C HIS A 50 -2.77 -18.74 -1.07
N LEU A 51 -3.36 -17.56 -0.84
CA LEU A 51 -3.90 -16.69 -1.86
C LEU A 51 -2.76 -15.95 -2.56
N LEU A 52 -1.87 -15.33 -1.78
CA LEU A 52 -0.71 -14.59 -2.30
C LEU A 52 0.14 -15.46 -3.23
N LYS A 53 0.39 -16.72 -2.84
CA LYS A 53 1.17 -17.69 -3.64
C LYS A 53 0.59 -18.00 -5.02
N LYS A 54 -0.73 -17.88 -5.19
CA LYS A 54 -1.41 -18.15 -6.47
C LYS A 54 -1.34 -16.95 -7.41
N ALA A 55 -0.99 -15.76 -6.91
CA ALA A 55 -0.91 -14.56 -7.71
C ALA A 55 0.30 -14.61 -8.65
N LYS A 56 0.11 -14.16 -9.90
CA LYS A 56 1.22 -13.91 -10.83
C LYS A 56 1.92 -12.58 -10.55
N CYS A 57 1.18 -11.65 -9.97
CA CYS A 57 1.62 -10.31 -9.62
C CYS A 57 0.82 -9.82 -8.42
N ILE A 58 1.49 -9.13 -7.50
CA ILE A 58 0.90 -8.42 -6.37
C ILE A 58 1.15 -6.94 -6.59
N ILE A 59 0.07 -6.15 -6.57
CA ILE A 59 0.11 -4.69 -6.63
C ILE A 59 -0.28 -4.19 -5.24
N VAL A 60 0.55 -3.33 -4.67
CA VAL A 60 0.36 -2.77 -3.33
C VAL A 60 0.66 -1.28 -3.36
N ASP A 61 0.03 -0.52 -2.48
CA ASP A 61 0.31 0.90 -2.32
C ASP A 61 1.03 1.17 -0.99
N LEU A 62 1.55 2.38 -0.83
CA LEU A 62 2.22 2.78 0.41
C LEU A 62 1.26 3.17 1.55
N ASN A 63 -0.06 2.94 1.42
CA ASN A 63 -0.92 2.94 2.60
C ASN A 63 -0.62 1.75 3.51
N LEU A 64 -0.07 0.66 2.96
CA LEU A 64 0.43 -0.46 3.75
C LEU A 64 1.64 -0.03 4.60
N GLY A 65 1.63 -0.41 5.89
CA GLY A 65 2.74 -0.14 6.79
C GLY A 65 4.03 -0.84 6.37
N LYS A 66 5.19 -0.24 6.71
CA LYS A 66 6.53 -0.70 6.32
C LYS A 66 6.80 -2.17 6.66
N GLU A 67 6.36 -2.64 7.83
CA GLU A 67 6.56 -4.03 8.26
C GLU A 67 5.85 -5.03 7.36
N ALA A 68 4.59 -4.76 7.01
CA ALA A 68 3.81 -5.60 6.11
C ALA A 68 4.35 -5.54 4.67
N LEU A 69 4.85 -4.38 4.24
CA LEU A 69 5.51 -4.23 2.95
C LEU A 69 6.83 -5.02 2.88
N ASN A 70 7.65 -4.99 3.93
CA ASN A 70 8.86 -5.79 4.06
C ASN A 70 8.55 -7.30 4.02
N PHE A 71 7.46 -7.72 4.68
CA PHE A 71 6.97 -9.09 4.57
C PHE A 71 6.64 -9.44 3.11
N LEU A 72 5.91 -8.58 2.39
CA LEU A 72 5.61 -8.81 0.98
C LEU A 72 6.87 -8.93 0.14
N CYS A 73 7.84 -8.03 0.29
CA CYS A 73 9.12 -8.08 -0.41
C CYS A 73 9.84 -9.43 -0.21
N ALA A 74 9.94 -9.91 1.03
CA ALA A 74 10.56 -11.19 1.33
C ALA A 74 9.75 -12.37 0.74
N TYR A 75 8.43 -12.31 0.86
CA TYR A 75 7.51 -13.35 0.40
C TYR A 75 7.52 -13.48 -1.13
N THR A 76 7.42 -12.37 -1.85
CA THR A 76 7.42 -12.33 -3.31
C THR A 76 8.75 -12.78 -3.88
N THR A 77 9.87 -12.35 -3.29
CA THR A 77 11.21 -12.82 -3.66
C THR A 77 11.33 -14.34 -3.51
N LYS A 78 10.94 -14.88 -2.35
CA LYS A 78 11.01 -16.33 -2.08
C LYS A 78 10.17 -17.15 -3.05
N HIS A 79 9.02 -16.64 -3.46
CA HIS A 79 8.05 -17.35 -4.31
C HIS A 79 8.10 -16.95 -5.78
N GLN A 80 9.04 -16.07 -6.17
CA GLN A 80 9.20 -15.56 -7.53
C GLN A 80 7.91 -14.92 -8.08
N ILE A 81 7.22 -14.18 -7.22
CA ILE A 81 5.98 -13.45 -7.55
C ILE A 81 6.36 -12.01 -7.91
N LYS A 82 5.75 -11.46 -8.96
CA LYS A 82 5.99 -10.07 -9.34
C LYS A 82 5.41 -9.11 -8.31
N LEU A 83 6.17 -8.08 -7.92
CA LEU A 83 5.74 -7.06 -6.97
C LEU A 83 5.75 -5.67 -7.62
N VAL A 84 4.61 -4.98 -7.54
CA VAL A 84 4.45 -3.61 -8.00
C VAL A 84 4.04 -2.73 -6.84
N ILE A 85 4.73 -1.61 -6.66
CA ILE A 85 4.42 -0.60 -5.64
C ILE A 85 3.87 0.67 -6.27
N THR A 86 2.83 1.24 -5.66
CA THR A 86 2.32 2.58 -5.98
C THR A 86 2.54 3.52 -4.78
N THR A 87 3.13 4.69 -5.01
CA THR A 87 3.70 5.55 -3.94
C THR A 87 2.69 6.46 -3.24
N VAL A 88 1.51 6.66 -3.82
CA VAL A 88 0.32 7.38 -3.30
C VAL A 88 0.52 8.88 -3.02
N SER A 89 1.49 9.22 -2.17
CA SER A 89 1.82 10.59 -1.78
C SER A 89 3.19 10.63 -1.11
N SER A 90 3.87 11.78 -1.16
CA SER A 90 5.18 11.97 -0.52
C SER A 90 5.24 11.61 0.98
N PRO A 91 4.22 11.89 1.83
CA PRO A 91 4.24 11.43 3.22
C PRO A 91 4.21 9.90 3.39
N LYS A 92 3.66 9.16 2.41
CA LYS A 92 3.58 7.69 2.45
C LYS A 92 4.89 7.02 2.04
N MET A 93 5.82 7.76 1.44
CA MET A 93 7.19 7.28 1.14
C MET A 93 7.94 6.82 2.39
N LYS A 94 7.55 7.28 3.59
CA LYS A 94 8.06 6.74 4.87
C LYS A 94 7.88 5.22 5.01
N ASN A 95 6.91 4.64 4.31
CA ASN A 95 6.63 3.20 4.33
C ASN A 95 7.42 2.42 3.28
N MET A 96 8.13 3.10 2.36
CA MET A 96 8.92 2.46 1.32
C MET A 96 9.97 1.51 1.93
N PRO A 97 10.20 0.32 1.34
CA PRO A 97 11.24 -0.58 1.83
C PRO A 97 12.62 0.05 1.61
N ASP A 98 13.57 -0.24 2.50
CA ASP A 98 14.94 0.31 2.41
C ASP A 98 15.72 -0.24 1.19
N SER A 99 15.21 -1.31 0.56
CA SER A 99 15.80 -1.96 -0.61
C SER A 99 14.76 -2.18 -1.68
N LEU A 100 15.09 -1.77 -2.90
CA LEU A 100 14.21 -1.92 -4.06
C LEU A 100 14.38 -3.26 -4.79
N HIS A 101 15.32 -4.11 -4.36
CA HIS A 101 15.67 -5.35 -5.08
C HIS A 101 14.50 -6.33 -5.28
N ALA A 102 13.53 -6.32 -4.38
CA ALA A 102 12.36 -7.19 -4.46
C ALA A 102 11.22 -6.63 -5.33
N ILE A 103 11.33 -5.38 -5.78
CA ILE A 103 10.26 -4.67 -6.48
C ILE A 103 10.53 -4.71 -7.98
N ASP A 104 9.56 -5.22 -8.74
CA ASP A 104 9.67 -5.27 -10.19
C ASP A 104 9.37 -3.90 -10.79
N TRP A 105 8.25 -3.26 -10.40
CA TRP A 105 7.86 -1.93 -10.87
C TRP A 105 7.44 -1.01 -9.73
N ILE A 106 7.76 0.28 -9.90
CA ILE A 106 7.27 1.36 -9.04
C ILE A 106 6.48 2.31 -9.94
N ILE A 107 5.24 2.61 -9.55
CA ILE A 107 4.41 3.63 -10.18
C ILE A 107 4.42 4.83 -9.24
N THR A 108 5.12 5.89 -9.67
CA THR A 108 5.41 7.07 -8.85
C THR A 108 5.31 8.34 -9.68
N ASN A 109 4.98 9.46 -9.02
CA ASN A 109 5.08 10.79 -9.61
C ASN A 109 6.42 11.46 -9.27
N LYS A 110 6.63 12.67 -9.80
CA LYS A 110 7.88 13.41 -9.62
C LYS A 110 8.17 13.71 -8.13
N ASP A 111 7.18 14.22 -7.41
CA ASP A 111 7.32 14.63 -6.01
C ASP A 111 7.70 13.44 -5.12
N GLU A 112 7.01 12.31 -5.29
CA GLU A 112 7.28 11.07 -4.55
C GLU A 112 8.64 10.46 -4.88
N THR A 113 9.10 10.59 -6.14
CA THR A 113 10.41 10.06 -6.58
C THR A 113 11.57 10.71 -5.82
N GLU A 114 11.46 12.01 -5.51
CA GLU A 114 12.50 12.76 -4.78
C GLU A 114 12.65 12.28 -3.32
N HIS A 115 11.73 11.45 -2.84
CA HIS A 115 11.71 10.84 -1.50
C HIS A 115 11.96 9.32 -1.50
N THR A 116 12.32 8.73 -2.65
CA THR A 116 12.57 7.28 -2.78
C THR A 116 13.98 6.88 -2.39
#